data_AF-A0A9E7KQA8-F1
#
_entry.id   AF-A0A9E7KQA8-F1
#
_cell.length_a   1.000
_cell.length_b   1.000
_cell.length_c   1.000
_cell.angle_alpha   90.00
_cell.angle_beta   90.00
_cell.angle_gamma   90.00
#
_symmetry.space_group_name_H-M   'P 1'
#
loop_
_entity.id
_entity.type
_entity.pdbx_description
1 polymer ?
#
loop_
_entity_poly.entity_id
_entity_poly.type
_entity_poly.pdbx_seq_one_letter_code
_entity_poly.pdbx_strand_id
1 'polypeptide(L)'
;MASSAVLSASSVPSRPPPLPPPVFDSLVHYAVFSNSTGKMEEGDLREVAGVLRLRGPCHLLVFGLGHETPLWSALNHGGRTVFVDENEYYVARVENLLFSDCRLAINDLPNQLYDVAWDVILVDGPKGFSATEPGRMSAIFTAAVMARSGGPGHVDVLVHDYDRKVEKLCSAEFLCLENLVVATRSLAHFRISGGPADEFCANQTDTASLSLPAGGEAAAS
;
A
#
# COMPACT_ATOMS: atom_id res chain seq x y z
N MET A 1 47.78 -2.04 -37.49
CA MET A 1 47.43 -2.78 -36.26
C MET A 1 46.30 -2.04 -35.59
N ALA A 2 45.09 -2.58 -35.61
CA ALA A 2 43.94 -2.02 -34.90
C ALA A 2 43.87 -2.67 -33.52
N SER A 3 43.97 -1.87 -32.47
CA SER A 3 43.87 -2.32 -31.08
C SER A 3 42.40 -2.32 -30.67
N SER A 4 41.77 -3.50 -30.60
CA SER A 4 40.42 -3.62 -30.05
C SER A 4 40.49 -3.50 -28.53
N ALA A 5 39.96 -2.42 -27.98
CA ALA A 5 39.70 -2.30 -26.56
C ALA A 5 38.52 -3.20 -26.19
N VAL A 6 38.76 -4.20 -25.35
CA VAL A 6 37.72 -5.04 -24.76
C VAL A 6 37.04 -4.22 -23.68
N LEU A 7 35.77 -3.84 -23.90
CA LEU A 7 34.95 -3.22 -22.86
C LEU A 7 34.65 -4.30 -21.81
N SER A 8 35.29 -4.18 -20.64
CA SER A 8 34.95 -4.99 -19.47
C SER A 8 33.51 -4.68 -19.08
N ALA A 9 32.62 -5.68 -19.19
CA ALA A 9 31.26 -5.57 -18.69
C ALA A 9 31.33 -5.30 -17.17
N SER A 10 30.91 -4.10 -16.76
CA SER A 10 30.67 -3.80 -15.36
C SER A 10 29.63 -4.79 -14.84
N SER A 11 30.03 -5.68 -13.94
CA SER A 11 29.12 -6.59 -13.25
C SER A 11 28.09 -5.74 -12.51
N VAL A 12 26.83 -5.77 -12.96
CA VAL A 12 25.71 -5.26 -12.17
C VAL A 12 25.79 -5.95 -10.80
N PRO A 13 25.85 -5.21 -9.68
CA PRO A 13 25.90 -5.84 -8.37
C PRO A 13 24.67 -6.74 -8.23
N SER A 14 24.92 -8.03 -8.03
CA SER A 14 23.86 -9.02 -7.82
C SER A 14 23.07 -8.65 -6.56
N ARG A 15 21.75 -8.54 -6.68
CA ARG A 15 20.87 -8.24 -5.56
C ARG A 15 21.08 -9.27 -4.43
N PRO A 16 21.09 -8.85 -3.14
CA PRO A 16 21.21 -9.79 -2.04
C PRO A 16 20.10 -10.86 -2.10
N PRO A 17 20.39 -12.10 -1.68
CA PRO A 17 19.35 -13.11 -1.58
C PRO A 17 18.29 -12.72 -0.53
N PRO A 18 17.03 -13.19 -0.67
CA PRO A 18 16.03 -13.03 0.37
C PRO A 18 16.48 -13.65 1.70
N LEU A 19 15.83 -13.24 2.80
CA LEU A 19 16.12 -13.81 4.11
C LEU A 19 15.87 -15.33 4.14
N PRO A 20 16.70 -16.12 4.84
CA PRO A 20 16.39 -17.51 5.12
C PRO A 20 15.04 -17.65 5.85
N PRO A 21 14.20 -18.64 5.52
CA PRO A 21 12.87 -18.78 6.11
C PRO A 21 12.84 -18.76 7.65
N PRO A 22 13.78 -19.41 8.39
CA PRO A 22 13.79 -19.34 9.84
C PRO A 22 14.01 -17.93 10.40
N VAL A 23 14.79 -17.09 9.70
CA VAL A 23 15.03 -15.71 10.10
C VAL A 23 13.77 -14.89 9.87
N PHE A 24 13.13 -15.05 8.71
CA PHE A 24 11.85 -14.40 8.39
C PHE A 24 10.78 -14.77 9.42
N ASP A 25 10.59 -16.07 9.68
CA ASP A 25 9.59 -16.56 10.65
C ASP A 25 9.88 -16.06 12.07
N SER A 26 11.15 -16.00 12.47
CA SER A 26 11.53 -15.46 13.78
C SER A 26 11.21 -13.97 13.90
N LEU A 27 11.50 -13.16 12.88
CA LEU A 27 11.19 -11.73 12.88
C LEU A 27 9.68 -11.48 13.02
N VAL A 28 8.86 -12.21 12.25
CA VAL A 28 7.41 -12.12 12.33
C VAL A 28 6.91 -12.59 13.70
N HIS A 29 7.43 -13.71 14.20
CA HIS A 29 7.08 -14.23 15.53
C HIS A 29 7.32 -13.18 16.62
N TYR A 30 8.54 -12.66 16.73
CA TYR A 30 8.84 -11.68 17.78
C TYR A 30 8.09 -10.35 17.62
N ALA A 31 7.81 -9.91 16.39
CA ALA A 31 6.97 -8.73 16.17
C ALA A 31 5.53 -8.94 16.66
N VAL A 32 4.93 -10.09 16.32
CA VAL A 32 3.58 -10.47 16.74
C VAL A 32 3.48 -10.52 18.27
N PHE A 33 4.44 -11.16 18.94
CA PHE A 33 4.45 -11.33 20.40
C PHE A 33 5.02 -10.13 21.18
N SER A 34 5.36 -9.03 20.51
CA SER A 34 5.84 -7.81 21.19
C SER A 34 4.74 -7.19 22.06
N ASN A 35 5.13 -6.61 23.21
CA ASN A 35 4.20 -5.95 24.13
C ASN A 35 4.02 -4.46 23.84
N SER A 36 4.39 -4.02 22.63
CA SER A 36 4.33 -2.61 22.24
C SER A 36 2.89 -2.17 22.04
N THR A 37 2.49 -1.11 22.72
CA THR A 37 1.17 -0.49 22.54
C THR A 37 1.09 0.22 21.19
N GLY A 38 -0.01 0.02 20.45
CA GLY A 38 -0.23 0.66 19.16
C GLY A 38 0.42 -0.05 17.97
N LYS A 39 0.88 -1.29 18.15
CA LYS A 39 1.29 -2.16 17.04
C LYS A 39 0.09 -2.65 16.23
N MET A 40 0.31 -3.03 14.98
CA MET A 40 -0.68 -3.73 14.17
C MET A 40 -1.17 -5.04 14.84
N GLU A 41 -2.42 -5.42 14.58
CA GLU A 41 -2.99 -6.68 15.07
C GLU A 41 -2.20 -7.88 14.52
N GLU A 42 -2.15 -8.99 15.28
CA GLU A 42 -1.46 -10.22 14.88
C GLU A 42 -1.87 -10.73 13.49
N GLY A 43 -3.17 -10.71 13.18
CA GLY A 43 -3.68 -11.12 11.86
C GLY A 43 -3.14 -10.22 10.74
N ASP A 44 -3.16 -8.91 10.96
CA ASP A 44 -2.73 -7.91 9.98
C ASP A 44 -1.22 -7.99 9.73
N LEU A 45 -0.42 -8.14 10.80
CA LEU A 45 1.03 -8.34 10.70
C LEU A 45 1.37 -9.57 9.85
N ARG A 46 0.64 -10.68 10.04
CA ARG A 46 0.88 -11.91 9.28
C ARG A 46 0.42 -11.80 7.84
N GLU A 47 -0.65 -11.08 7.55
CA GLU A 47 -1.10 -10.85 6.17
C GLU A 47 -0.05 -10.05 5.39
N VAL A 48 0.41 -8.92 5.93
CA VAL A 48 1.47 -8.10 5.29
C VAL A 48 2.76 -8.91 5.12
N ALA A 49 3.19 -9.65 6.15
CA ALA A 49 4.34 -10.52 6.06
C ALA A 49 4.16 -11.64 5.01
N GLY A 50 2.96 -12.20 4.89
CA GLY A 50 2.62 -13.20 3.87
C GLY A 50 2.81 -12.65 2.45
N VAL A 51 2.30 -11.45 2.18
CA VAL A 51 2.51 -10.75 0.90
C VAL A 51 3.99 -10.51 0.64
N LEU A 52 4.73 -9.97 1.62
CA LEU A 52 6.17 -9.73 1.47
C LEU A 52 6.99 -11.01 1.28
N ARG A 53 6.58 -12.14 1.87
CA ARG A 53 7.21 -13.44 1.64
C ARG A 53 7.03 -13.92 0.20
N LEU A 54 5.87 -13.65 -0.41
CA LEU A 54 5.55 -14.08 -1.77
C LEU A 54 6.15 -13.16 -2.84
N ARG A 55 6.19 -11.85 -2.57
CA ARG A 55 6.64 -10.83 -3.54
C ARG A 55 8.13 -10.49 -3.37
N GLY A 56 8.67 -10.68 -2.17
CA GLY A 56 9.99 -10.22 -1.78
C GLY A 56 11.17 -11.01 -2.39
N PRO A 57 12.34 -10.38 -2.58
CA PRO A 57 12.55 -8.95 -2.41
C PRO A 57 11.88 -8.15 -3.53
N CYS A 58 11.28 -7.01 -3.21
CA CYS A 58 10.44 -6.26 -4.14
C CYS A 58 10.65 -4.75 -4.01
N HIS A 59 9.99 -3.99 -4.88
CA HIS A 59 9.78 -2.57 -4.67
C HIS A 59 8.59 -2.39 -3.73
N LEU A 60 8.88 -2.06 -2.47
CA LEU A 60 7.92 -1.82 -1.40
C LEU A 60 7.82 -0.32 -1.10
N LEU A 61 6.62 0.24 -1.22
CA LEU A 61 6.30 1.58 -0.75
C LEU A 61 5.45 1.50 0.51
N VAL A 62 5.79 2.27 1.54
CA VAL A 62 5.03 2.33 2.78
C VAL A 62 4.68 3.79 3.07
N PHE A 63 3.38 4.10 3.14
CA PHE A 63 2.88 5.36 3.67
C PHE A 63 2.69 5.21 5.18
N GLY A 64 3.31 6.10 5.95
CA GLY A 64 3.33 6.08 7.40
C GLY A 64 4.58 5.43 7.98
N LEU A 65 5.08 6.03 9.06
CA LEU A 65 6.12 5.47 9.91
C LEU A 65 5.55 5.04 11.26
N GLY A 66 5.91 3.83 11.66
CA GLY A 66 5.33 3.16 12.81
C GLY A 66 6.31 2.22 13.49
N HIS A 67 5.77 1.45 14.43
CA HIS A 67 6.56 0.45 15.17
C HIS A 67 7.05 -0.68 14.25
N GLU A 68 6.31 -0.94 13.17
CA GLU A 68 6.57 -1.98 12.20
C GLU A 68 7.56 -1.58 11.10
N THR A 69 7.96 -0.30 11.01
CA THR A 69 8.92 0.19 10.01
C THR A 69 10.21 -0.66 9.94
N PRO A 70 10.88 -1.02 11.06
CA PRO A 70 12.06 -1.89 11.01
C PRO A 70 11.73 -3.30 10.52
N LEU A 71 10.55 -3.82 10.85
CA LEU A 71 10.09 -5.13 10.39
C LEU A 71 9.92 -5.12 8.86
N TRP A 72 9.22 -4.15 8.29
CA TRP A 72 9.02 -4.04 6.84
C TRP A 72 10.33 -3.93 6.07
N SER A 73 11.28 -3.14 6.60
CA SER A 73 12.62 -3.05 6.01
C SER A 73 13.39 -4.37 6.09
N ALA A 74 13.24 -5.13 7.18
CA ALA A 74 13.93 -6.40 7.36
C ALA A 74 13.33 -7.51 6.49
N LEU A 75 12.00 -7.64 6.45
CA LEU A 75 11.31 -8.67 5.65
C LEU A 75 11.56 -8.50 4.16
N ASN A 76 11.72 -7.26 3.68
CA ASN A 76 12.08 -6.96 2.30
C ASN A 76 13.61 -6.87 2.07
N HIS A 77 14.41 -7.65 2.80
CA HIS A 77 15.87 -7.65 2.66
C HIS A 77 16.30 -7.91 1.21
N GLY A 78 17.16 -7.04 0.69
CA GLY A 78 17.60 -7.07 -0.71
C GLY A 78 16.64 -6.40 -1.69
N GLY A 79 15.45 -5.98 -1.26
CA GLY A 79 14.51 -5.19 -2.05
C GLY A 79 14.77 -3.68 -1.95
N ARG A 80 13.93 -2.89 -2.63
CA ARG A 80 13.85 -1.45 -2.44
C ARG A 80 12.66 -1.18 -1.53
N THR A 81 12.90 -0.60 -0.36
CA THR A 81 11.84 -0.12 0.53
C THR A 81 11.91 1.40 0.64
N VAL A 82 10.80 2.08 0.39
CA VAL A 82 10.68 3.53 0.59
C VAL A 82 9.55 3.80 1.59
N PHE A 83 9.83 4.67 2.55
CA PHE A 83 8.87 5.14 3.53
C PHE A 83 8.53 6.60 3.26
N VAL A 84 7.24 6.92 3.26
CA VAL A 84 6.71 8.27 3.05
C VAL A 84 5.91 8.63 4.30
N ASP A 85 6.26 9.72 4.95
CA ASP A 85 5.56 10.23 6.13
C ASP A 85 5.39 11.74 6.02
N GLU A 86 4.37 12.29 6.68
CA GLU A 86 4.11 13.74 6.70
C GLU A 86 5.12 14.50 7.57
N ASN A 87 5.81 13.81 8.49
CA ASN A 87 6.82 14.44 9.32
C ASN A 87 8.17 14.49 8.60
N GLU A 88 8.54 15.69 8.14
CA GLU A 88 9.80 16.04 7.46
C GLU A 88 11.06 15.48 8.16
N TYR A 89 10.99 15.22 9.48
CA TYR A 89 12.10 14.72 10.29
C TYR A 89 12.48 13.25 10.02
N TYR A 90 11.57 12.44 9.48
CA TYR A 90 11.79 11.00 9.29
C TYR A 90 11.85 10.56 7.83
N VAL A 91 11.95 11.49 6.88
CA VAL A 91 12.10 11.17 5.47
C VAL A 91 13.47 10.52 5.23
N ALA A 92 13.49 9.22 4.93
CA ALA A 92 14.66 8.55 4.42
C ALA A 92 14.92 8.99 2.97
N ARG A 93 15.58 10.15 2.82
CA ARG A 93 16.30 10.69 1.66
C ARG A 93 15.68 10.38 0.29
N VAL A 94 14.83 11.28 -0.19
CA VAL A 94 14.52 11.39 -1.62
C VAL A 94 14.51 12.88 -1.98
N GLU A 95 15.36 13.27 -2.94
CA GLU A 95 15.47 14.65 -3.44
C GLU A 95 14.56 14.83 -4.67
N ASN A 96 13.85 15.97 -4.72
CA ASN A 96 12.96 16.51 -5.78
C ASN A 96 11.46 16.21 -5.61
N LEU A 97 10.78 17.08 -4.86
CA LEU A 97 9.31 17.09 -4.67
C LEU A 97 8.60 17.73 -5.88
N LEU A 98 7.51 17.14 -6.36
CA LEU A 98 6.54 17.82 -7.22
C LEU A 98 5.39 18.34 -6.37
N PHE A 99 5.05 19.61 -6.57
CA PHE A 99 3.75 20.16 -6.22
C PHE A 99 2.73 19.74 -7.27
N SER A 100 1.71 18.97 -6.89
CA SER A 100 0.53 18.77 -7.71
C SER A 100 -0.56 19.78 -7.29
N ASP A 101 -1.35 20.30 -8.24
CA ASP A 101 -2.55 21.09 -7.91
C ASP A 101 -3.73 20.19 -7.49
N CYS A 102 -3.55 18.87 -7.47
CA CYS A 102 -4.55 17.90 -7.04
C CYS A 102 -4.68 17.90 -5.52
N ARG A 103 -5.73 18.52 -5.00
CA ARG A 103 -6.07 18.55 -3.55
C ARG A 103 -6.12 17.18 -2.86
N LEU A 104 -6.23 16.09 -3.62
CA LEU A 104 -6.31 14.71 -3.11
C LEU A 104 -4.96 13.98 -3.11
N ALA A 105 -3.99 14.39 -3.94
CA ALA A 105 -2.68 13.75 -3.95
C ALA A 105 -1.79 14.30 -2.83
N ILE A 106 -0.85 13.49 -2.35
CA ILE A 106 0.20 13.99 -1.44
C ILE A 106 1.09 14.92 -2.26
N ASN A 107 1.05 16.22 -1.95
CA ASN A 107 1.68 17.29 -2.72
C ASN A 107 3.19 17.44 -2.47
N ASP A 108 3.76 16.61 -1.59
CA ASP A 108 5.18 16.57 -1.25
C ASP A 108 5.79 15.21 -1.57
N LEU A 109 5.32 14.56 -2.64
CA LEU A 109 5.87 13.29 -3.08
C LEU A 109 6.88 13.49 -4.22
N PRO A 110 8.12 12.99 -4.08
CA PRO A 110 9.12 13.08 -5.13
C PRO A 110 8.68 12.40 -6.43
N ASN A 111 8.94 13.03 -7.58
CA ASN A 111 8.50 12.54 -8.90
C ASN A 111 8.98 11.11 -9.16
N GLN A 112 10.20 10.82 -8.69
CA GLN A 112 10.81 9.52 -8.90
C GLN A 112 9.95 8.40 -8.30
N LEU A 113 9.12 8.67 -7.29
CA LEU A 113 8.24 7.66 -6.69
C LEU A 113 7.08 7.25 -7.61
N TYR A 114 6.65 8.11 -8.54
CA TYR A 114 5.65 7.76 -9.56
C TYR A 114 6.24 6.93 -10.69
N ASP A 115 7.55 7.05 -10.95
CA ASP A 115 8.25 6.30 -12.00
C ASP A 115 8.70 4.89 -11.56
N VAL A 116 8.56 4.57 -10.26
CA VAL A 116 8.86 3.22 -9.77
C VAL A 116 7.68 2.30 -10.05
N ALA A 117 7.94 1.20 -10.76
CA ALA A 117 7.03 0.07 -10.79
C ALA A 117 7.04 -0.61 -9.41
N TRP A 118 6.11 -0.22 -8.54
CA TRP A 118 5.91 -0.81 -7.22
C TRP A 118 5.30 -2.20 -7.33
N ASP A 119 5.75 -3.13 -6.48
CA ASP A 119 5.17 -4.48 -6.39
C ASP A 119 4.14 -4.56 -5.25
N VAL A 120 4.43 -3.86 -4.15
CA VAL A 120 3.62 -3.83 -2.93
C VAL A 120 3.56 -2.40 -2.40
N ILE A 121 2.36 -1.94 -2.04
CA ILE A 121 2.13 -0.64 -1.40
C ILE A 121 1.38 -0.87 -0.09
N LEU A 122 1.94 -0.41 1.03
CA LEU A 122 1.31 -0.45 2.35
C LEU A 122 0.88 0.97 2.76
N VAL A 123 -0.41 1.14 3.04
CA VAL A 123 -1.01 2.38 3.52
C VAL A 123 -1.28 2.25 5.02
N ASP A 124 -0.34 2.73 5.83
CA ASP A 124 -0.40 2.69 7.30
C ASP A 124 -0.38 4.10 7.96
N GLY A 125 -0.28 5.15 7.15
CA GLY A 125 -0.41 6.54 7.58
C GLY A 125 -0.86 7.43 6.41
N PRO A 126 -1.11 8.71 6.66
CA PRO A 126 -1.03 9.43 7.95
C PRO A 126 -2.17 9.09 8.92
N LYS A 127 -2.00 9.47 10.19
CA LYS A 127 -3.01 9.26 11.23
C LYS A 127 -4.24 10.14 10.96
N GLY A 128 -5.44 9.60 11.25
CA GLY A 128 -6.73 10.27 11.03
C GLY A 128 -7.68 10.16 12.23
N PHE A 129 -7.17 10.31 13.45
CA PHE A 129 -7.97 10.16 14.69
C PHE A 129 -8.82 11.40 15.02
N SER A 130 -8.57 12.54 14.39
CA SER A 130 -9.36 13.77 14.56
C SER A 130 -10.00 14.26 13.25
N ALA A 131 -11.10 15.02 13.34
CA ALA A 131 -11.76 15.61 12.17
C ALA A 131 -10.91 16.66 11.42
N THR A 132 -9.77 17.04 12.00
CA THR A 132 -8.78 17.99 11.46
C THR A 132 -7.55 17.31 10.88
N GLU A 133 -7.39 16.00 11.10
CA GLU A 133 -6.30 15.22 10.51
C GLU A 133 -6.68 14.78 9.09
N PRO A 134 -5.72 14.80 8.15
CA PRO A 134 -5.99 14.51 6.74
C PRO A 134 -6.53 13.09 6.51
N GLY A 135 -6.21 12.15 7.42
CA GLY A 135 -6.56 10.74 7.28
C GLY A 135 -5.88 10.10 6.08
N ARG A 136 -6.18 8.82 5.82
CA ARG A 136 -5.46 8.04 4.79
C ARG A 136 -5.99 8.26 3.36
N MET A 137 -6.94 9.16 3.16
CA MET A 137 -7.56 9.38 1.84
C MET A 137 -6.54 9.70 0.75
N SER A 138 -5.60 10.61 1.02
CA SER A 138 -4.57 11.02 0.06
C SER A 138 -3.58 9.90 -0.25
N ALA A 139 -3.19 9.12 0.76
CA ALA A 139 -2.32 7.96 0.61
C ALA A 139 -3.01 6.83 -0.17
N ILE A 140 -4.29 6.55 0.10
CA ILE A 140 -5.09 5.57 -0.65
C ILE A 140 -5.22 5.99 -2.12
N PHE A 141 -5.58 7.25 -2.38
CA PHE A 141 -5.68 7.79 -3.74
C PHE A 141 -4.34 7.68 -4.49
N THR A 142 -3.25 8.12 -3.84
CA THR A 142 -1.90 8.07 -4.42
C THR A 142 -1.47 6.62 -4.71
N ALA A 143 -1.73 5.70 -3.79
CA ALA A 143 -1.49 4.27 -3.99
C ALA A 143 -2.28 3.71 -5.17
N ALA A 144 -3.54 4.11 -5.33
CA ALA A 144 -4.39 3.67 -6.45
C ALA A 144 -3.84 4.15 -7.80
N VAL A 145 -3.42 5.40 -7.90
CA VAL A 145 -2.80 5.96 -9.11
C VAL A 145 -1.52 5.20 -9.45
N MET A 146 -0.62 5.04 -8.47
CA MET A 146 0.66 4.33 -8.67
C MET A 146 0.49 2.86 -9.03
N ALA A 147 -0.49 2.18 -8.42
CA ALA A 147 -0.77 0.78 -8.69
C ALA A 147 -1.25 0.54 -10.14
N ARG A 148 -1.97 1.52 -10.72
CA ARG A 148 -2.50 1.45 -12.09
C ARG A 148 -1.49 1.91 -13.14
N SER A 149 -0.76 2.98 -12.86
CA SER A 149 0.28 3.52 -13.74
C SER A 149 1.57 2.71 -13.72
N GLY A 150 1.65 1.67 -12.88
CA GLY A 150 2.80 0.79 -12.76
C GLY A 150 3.10 -0.03 -14.02
N GLY A 151 4.23 -0.74 -13.97
CA GLY A 151 4.67 -1.62 -15.05
C GLY A 151 3.76 -2.83 -15.28
N PRO A 152 4.07 -3.69 -16.27
CA PRO A 152 3.26 -4.87 -16.57
C PRO A 152 3.19 -5.82 -15.35
N GLY A 153 1.98 -6.07 -14.85
CA GLY A 153 1.75 -6.94 -13.70
C GLY A 153 0.59 -6.48 -12.82
N HIS A 154 0.59 -6.97 -11.58
CA HIS A 154 -0.30 -6.48 -10.53
C HIS A 154 0.52 -5.92 -9.36
N VAL A 155 -0.10 -5.00 -8.63
CA VAL A 155 0.40 -4.42 -7.39
C VAL A 155 -0.50 -4.85 -6.25
N ASP A 156 0.08 -5.39 -5.19
CA ASP A 156 -0.66 -5.70 -3.96
C ASP A 156 -0.71 -4.44 -3.08
N VAL A 157 -1.90 -3.88 -2.86
CA VAL A 157 -2.14 -2.69 -2.03
C VAL A 157 -2.79 -3.11 -0.73
N LEU A 158 -2.13 -2.81 0.39
CA LEU A 158 -2.56 -3.16 1.75
C LEU A 158 -2.95 -1.88 2.49
N VAL A 159 -4.18 -1.78 2.97
CA VAL A 159 -4.71 -0.59 3.66
C VAL A 159 -5.02 -0.93 5.11
N HIS A 160 -4.31 -0.30 6.05
CA HIS A 160 -4.55 -0.44 7.49
C HIS A 160 -5.64 0.53 7.99
N ASP A 161 -6.13 0.31 9.23
CA ASP A 161 -7.30 0.99 9.81
C ASP A 161 -8.57 0.89 8.92
N TYR A 162 -8.70 -0.21 8.17
CA TYR A 162 -9.80 -0.41 7.23
C TYR A 162 -11.18 -0.55 7.88
N ASP A 163 -11.29 -0.68 9.20
CA ASP A 163 -12.59 -0.65 9.90
C ASP A 163 -13.24 0.75 9.87
N ARG A 164 -12.45 1.80 9.65
CA ARG A 164 -12.91 3.19 9.60
C ARG A 164 -13.67 3.51 8.31
N LYS A 165 -14.66 4.40 8.44
CA LYS A 165 -15.57 4.74 7.34
C LYS A 165 -14.85 5.41 6.16
N VAL A 166 -13.88 6.29 6.43
CA VAL A 166 -13.18 7.04 5.38
C VAL A 166 -12.35 6.08 4.52
N GLU A 167 -11.59 5.20 5.16
CA GLU A 167 -10.73 4.20 4.53
C GLU A 167 -11.56 3.23 3.69
N LYS A 168 -12.71 2.76 4.18
CA LYS A 168 -13.65 1.94 3.39
C LYS A 168 -14.16 2.66 2.15
N LEU A 169 -14.63 3.90 2.30
CA LEU A 169 -15.17 4.68 1.18
C LEU A 169 -14.10 4.98 0.14
N CYS A 170 -12.91 5.41 0.56
CA CYS A 170 -11.80 5.74 -0.34
C CYS A 170 -11.28 4.49 -1.05
N SER A 171 -11.15 3.37 -0.35
CA SER A 171 -10.70 2.12 -0.98
C SER A 171 -11.74 1.59 -1.97
N ALA A 172 -13.04 1.68 -1.65
CA ALA A 172 -14.09 1.29 -2.59
C ALA A 172 -14.10 2.17 -3.85
N GLU A 173 -13.84 3.47 -3.70
CA GLU A 173 -13.81 4.44 -4.80
C GLU A 173 -12.56 4.30 -5.69
N PHE A 174 -11.38 4.13 -5.09
CA PHE A 174 -10.11 4.21 -5.83
C PHE A 174 -9.46 2.84 -6.08
N LEU A 175 -9.54 1.91 -5.12
CA LEU A 175 -8.94 0.58 -5.25
C LEU A 175 -9.92 -0.44 -5.85
N CYS A 176 -11.22 -0.16 -5.78
CA CYS A 176 -12.34 -0.96 -6.29
C CYS A 176 -12.54 -2.28 -5.55
N LEU A 177 -13.78 -2.55 -5.14
CA LEU A 177 -14.13 -3.77 -4.41
C LEU A 177 -13.88 -5.04 -5.22
N GLU A 178 -13.93 -4.96 -6.55
CA GLU A 178 -13.60 -6.06 -7.45
C GLU A 178 -12.14 -6.54 -7.33
N ASN A 179 -11.24 -5.66 -6.88
CA ASN A 179 -9.83 -5.99 -6.66
C ASN A 179 -9.56 -6.49 -5.23
N LEU A 180 -10.56 -6.56 -4.35
CA LEU A 180 -10.37 -6.98 -2.96
C LEU A 180 -10.08 -8.48 -2.88
N VAL A 181 -8.92 -8.83 -2.34
CA VAL A 181 -8.46 -10.21 -2.11
C VAL A 181 -8.93 -10.72 -0.75
N VAL A 182 -8.67 -9.94 0.30
CA VAL A 182 -9.06 -10.26 1.68
C VAL A 182 -9.26 -8.98 2.48
N ALA A 183 -10.22 -9.01 3.41
CA ALA A 183 -10.37 -8.00 4.43
C ALA A 183 -10.42 -8.67 5.80
N THR A 184 -9.53 -8.25 6.70
CA THR A 184 -9.58 -8.59 8.12
C THR A 184 -10.46 -7.55 8.84
N ARG A 185 -10.37 -7.50 10.17
CA ARG A 185 -11.03 -6.45 10.95
C ARG A 185 -10.50 -5.06 10.59
N SER A 186 -9.18 -4.89 10.50
CA SER A 186 -8.51 -3.58 10.36
C SER A 186 -7.57 -3.46 9.17
N LEU A 187 -7.43 -4.50 8.34
CA LEU A 187 -6.61 -4.47 7.14
C LEU A 187 -7.43 -4.93 5.92
N ALA A 188 -7.26 -4.27 4.78
CA ALA A 188 -7.73 -4.74 3.50
C ALA A 188 -6.57 -4.94 2.53
N HIS A 189 -6.64 -6.00 1.74
CA HIS A 189 -5.66 -6.34 0.72
C HIS A 189 -6.35 -6.32 -0.64
N PHE A 190 -5.90 -5.43 -1.51
CA PHE A 190 -6.35 -5.30 -2.89
C PHE A 190 -5.25 -5.74 -3.84
N ARG A 191 -5.62 -6.36 -4.96
CA ARG A 191 -4.71 -6.70 -6.05
C ARG A 191 -5.12 -5.96 -7.31
N ILE A 192 -4.36 -4.93 -7.66
CA ILE A 192 -4.67 -4.04 -8.76
C ILE A 192 -3.82 -4.42 -9.95
N SER A 193 -4.47 -4.72 -11.08
CA SER A 193 -3.79 -4.88 -12.36
C SER A 193 -3.64 -3.53 -13.05
N GLY A 194 -2.54 -3.34 -13.81
CA GLY A 194 -2.28 -2.09 -14.53
C GLY A 194 -3.47 -1.64 -15.40
N GLY A 195 -3.64 -0.33 -15.54
CA GLY A 195 -4.78 0.29 -16.22
C GLY A 195 -4.63 1.81 -16.32
N PRO A 196 -5.61 2.52 -16.87
CA PRO A 196 -5.60 3.98 -16.91
C PRO A 196 -5.53 4.56 -15.49
N ALA A 197 -4.68 5.56 -15.27
CA ALA A 197 -4.48 6.16 -13.95
C ALA A 197 -5.66 7.03 -13.48
N ASP A 198 -6.56 7.39 -14.40
CA ASP A 198 -7.74 8.22 -14.22
C ASP A 198 -9.06 7.43 -14.25
N GLU A 199 -9.01 6.13 -14.55
CA GLU A 199 -10.16 5.22 -14.55
C GLU A 199 -10.01 4.17 -13.45
N PHE A 200 -10.76 4.36 -12.35
CA PHE A 200 -10.68 3.48 -11.19
C PHE A 200 -11.60 2.27 -11.34
N CYS A 201 -12.88 2.45 -10.98
CA CYS A 201 -13.84 1.36 -10.96
C CYS A 201 -14.76 1.50 -12.16
N ALA A 202 -14.92 0.42 -12.93
CA ALA A 202 -15.87 0.39 -14.02
C ALA A 202 -17.27 0.76 -13.48
N ASN A 203 -17.95 1.67 -14.17
CA ASN A 203 -19.25 2.21 -13.76
C ASN A 203 -20.16 1.12 -13.15
N GLN A 204 -20.50 1.27 -11.86
CA GLN A 204 -21.66 0.61 -11.29
C GLN A 204 -22.94 1.28 -11.84
N THR A 205 -23.20 1.14 -13.14
CA THR A 205 -24.58 1.17 -13.64
C THR A 205 -25.21 -0.19 -13.35
N ASP A 206 -25.42 -0.47 -12.08
CA ASP A 206 -26.53 -1.28 -11.62
C ASP A 206 -26.94 -0.70 -10.27
N THR A 207 -27.90 0.22 -10.36
CA THR A 207 -28.84 0.53 -9.30
C THR A 207 -29.09 -0.72 -8.46
N ALA A 208 -28.54 -0.72 -7.25
CA ALA A 208 -29.04 -1.54 -6.17
C ALA A 208 -30.55 -1.31 -6.09
N SER A 209 -31.31 -2.25 -6.61
CA SER A 209 -32.73 -2.41 -6.34
C SER A 209 -32.89 -2.79 -4.87
N LEU A 210 -32.72 -1.80 -4.00
CA LEU A 210 -33.23 -1.82 -2.64
C LEU A 210 -34.75 -1.67 -2.73
N SER A 211 -35.44 -2.76 -3.07
CA SER A 211 -36.86 -2.90 -2.78
C SER A 211 -37.01 -3.14 -1.27
N LEU A 212 -37.26 -2.07 -0.53
CA LEU A 212 -37.84 -2.13 0.81
C LEU A 212 -39.24 -2.77 0.71
N PRO A 213 -39.59 -3.77 1.53
CA PRO A 213 -40.97 -4.23 1.61
C PRO A 213 -41.80 -3.14 2.30
N ALA A 214 -42.84 -2.67 1.61
CA ALA A 214 -43.84 -1.79 2.17
C ALA A 214 -44.53 -2.47 3.36
N GLY A 215 -44.55 -1.76 4.49
CA GLY A 215 -45.19 -2.19 5.72
C GLY A 215 -46.69 -2.45 5.54
N GLY A 216 -47.18 -3.45 6.26
CA GLY A 216 -48.60 -3.79 6.32
C GLY A 216 -49.42 -2.68 6.99
N GLU A 217 -50.50 -2.30 6.32
CA GLU A 217 -51.56 -1.45 6.85
C GLU A 217 -52.35 -2.20 7.93
N ALA A 218 -52.41 -1.61 9.12
CA ALA A 218 -53.33 -2.01 10.18
C ALA A 218 -54.72 -1.45 9.86
N ALA A 219 -55.68 -2.33 9.59
CA ALA A 219 -57.09 -1.95 9.48
C ALA A 219 -57.69 -1.84 10.89
N ALA A 220 -58.11 -0.62 11.23
CA ALA A 220 -59.02 -0.34 12.33
C ALA A 220 -60.42 -0.08 11.76
N SER A 221 -61.38 -0.96 12.06
CA SER A 221 -62.81 -0.70 12.35
C SER A 221 -63.52 -2.02 12.60
#